data_AF-A0A2S8G207-F1
#
_entry.id   AF-A0A2S8G207-F1
#
_cell.length_a   1.000
_cell.length_b   1.000
_cell.length_c   1.000
_cell.angle_alpha   90.00
_cell.angle_beta   90.00
_cell.angle_gamma   90.00
#
_symmetry.space_group_name_H-M   'P 1'
#
loop_
_entity.id
_entity.type
_entity.pdbx_description
1 polymer ?
#
loop_
_entity_poly.entity_id
_entity_poly.type
_entity_poly.pdbx_seq_one_letter_code
_entity_poly.pdbx_strand_id
1 'polypeptide(L)'
;MTGKVTLNGQPLPEGTITIEATDDMGGVDGGMITNGEYKVMTTPGDKLVKINATKVVGQKKTYNTPDSPMEDIVQEIIPPKYNQKSELNVTVKEDATSHDFTLEGKK
;
A
#
# COMPACT_ATOMS: atom_id res chain seq x y z
N MET A 1 12.34 3.79 2.74
CA MET A 1 11.22 4.73 2.59
C MET A 1 10.12 4.44 3.60
N THR A 2 9.63 5.46 4.29
CA THR A 2 8.53 5.39 5.25
C THR A 2 7.57 6.54 4.99
N GLY A 3 6.35 6.46 5.52
CA GLY A 3 5.44 7.58 5.45
C GLY A 3 4.03 7.16 5.77
N LYS A 4 3.09 8.07 5.55
CA LYS A 4 1.69 7.86 5.83
C LYS A 4 0.87 7.77 4.57
N VAL A 5 -0.02 6.80 4.49
CA VAL A 5 -1.01 6.67 3.42
C VAL A 5 -2.40 6.92 3.98
N THR A 6 -3.06 7.93 3.42
CA THR A 6 -4.44 8.27 3.73
C THR A 6 -5.31 8.04 2.49
N LEU A 7 -6.53 7.55 2.69
CA LEU A 7 -7.54 7.40 1.66
C LEU A 7 -8.76 8.25 2.02
N ASN A 8 -9.15 9.18 1.14
CA ASN A 8 -10.29 10.09 1.37
C ASN A 8 -10.20 10.84 2.72
N GLY A 9 -8.97 11.20 3.14
CA GLY A 9 -8.71 11.86 4.43
C GLY A 9 -8.71 10.93 5.65
N GLN A 10 -8.87 9.61 5.49
CA GLN A 10 -8.78 8.63 6.56
C GLN A 10 -7.50 7.78 6.44
N PRO A 11 -6.78 7.47 7.53
CA PRO A 11 -5.64 6.56 7.47
C PRO A 11 -6.07 5.16 7.01
N LEU A 12 -5.26 4.54 6.16
CA LEU A 12 -5.54 3.19 5.66
C LEU A 12 -5.32 2.13 6.74
N PRO A 13 -6.34 1.37 7.18
CA PRO A 13 -6.14 0.37 8.22
C PRO A 13 -5.14 -0.70 7.78
N GLU A 14 -5.28 -1.20 6.55
CA GLU A 14 -4.36 -2.15 5.94
C GLU A 14 -4.17 -1.86 4.45
N GLY A 15 -3.01 -2.26 3.94
CA GLY A 15 -2.69 -2.21 2.53
C GLY A 15 -1.29 -2.73 2.25
N THR A 16 -0.88 -2.64 1.00
CA THR A 16 0.46 -2.99 0.54
C THR A 16 0.97 -1.91 -0.39
N ILE A 17 2.25 -1.58 -0.25
CA ILE A 17 2.96 -0.66 -1.12
C ILE A 17 4.03 -1.45 -1.87
N THR A 18 4.04 -1.31 -3.19
CA THR A 18 5.05 -1.87 -4.06
C THR A 18 5.77 -0.72 -4.72
N ILE A 19 7.09 -0.77 -4.75
CA ILE A 19 7.94 0.22 -5.36
C ILE A 19 8.78 -0.51 -6.41
N GLU A 20 8.57 -0.15 -7.66
CA GLU A 20 9.32 -0.68 -8.79
C GLU A 20 10.33 0.36 -9.25
N ALA A 21 11.60 -0.01 -9.36
CA ALA A 21 12.59 0.86 -9.99
C ALA A 21 12.21 1.09 -11.46
N THR A 22 12.14 2.35 -11.89
CA THR A 22 11.99 2.68 -13.32
C THR A 22 13.34 2.71 -14.03
N ASP A 23 14.42 2.66 -13.27
CA ASP A 23 15.79 2.53 -13.76
C ASP A 23 16.11 1.07 -14.12
N ASP A 24 16.97 0.84 -15.11
CA ASP A 24 17.42 -0.47 -15.62
C ASP A 24 18.03 -1.40 -14.53
N MET A 25 18.22 -0.92 -13.30
CA MET A 25 18.62 -1.71 -12.13
C MET A 25 17.49 -2.54 -11.48
N GLY A 26 16.25 -2.52 -12.00
CA GLY A 26 15.32 -3.65 -11.97
C GLY A 26 14.95 -4.25 -10.60
N GLY A 27 14.84 -3.45 -9.54
CA GLY A 27 14.36 -3.90 -8.23
C GLY A 27 12.87 -3.67 -8.04
N VAL A 28 12.13 -4.69 -7.58
CA VAL A 28 10.77 -4.54 -7.05
C VAL A 28 10.81 -4.72 -5.54
N ASP A 29 10.58 -3.64 -4.81
CA ASP A 29 10.51 -3.62 -3.35
C ASP A 29 9.05 -3.57 -2.91
N GLY A 30 8.69 -4.29 -1.84
CA GLY A 30 7.32 -4.33 -1.32
C GLY A 30 7.30 -4.14 0.19
N GLY A 31 6.24 -3.50 0.70
CA GLY A 31 5.99 -3.31 2.12
C GLY A 31 4.50 -3.41 2.45
N MET A 32 4.20 -3.72 3.71
CA MET A 32 2.84 -3.64 4.23
C MET A 32 2.57 -2.24 4.78
N ILE A 33 1.32 -1.81 4.63
CA ILE A 33 0.77 -0.60 5.21
C ILE A 33 -0.10 -1.05 6.38
N THR A 34 0.16 -0.52 7.56
CA THR A 34 -0.62 -0.84 8.77
C THR A 34 -0.97 0.46 9.46
N ASN A 35 -2.27 0.67 9.72
CA ASN A 35 -2.79 1.85 10.40
C ASN A 35 -2.38 3.20 9.76
N GLY A 36 -2.26 3.20 8.43
CA GLY A 36 -1.91 4.33 7.60
C GLY A 36 -0.42 4.57 7.55
N GLU A 37 0.41 3.73 8.16
CA GLU A 37 1.87 3.86 8.14
C GLU A 37 2.47 2.74 7.29
N TYR A 38 3.43 3.07 6.45
CA TYR A 38 4.13 2.09 5.64
C TYR A 38 5.64 2.20 5.83
N LYS A 39 6.31 1.07 5.65
CA LYS A 39 7.78 0.98 5.67
C LYS A 39 8.25 0.00 4.63
N VAL A 40 9.09 0.47 3.73
CA VAL A 40 9.69 -0.33 2.66
C VAL A 40 11.16 0.06 2.53
N MET A 41 12.04 -0.92 2.39
CA MET A 41 13.45 -0.65 2.11
C MET A 41 13.59 -0.51 0.60
N THR A 42 14.09 0.63 0.14
CA THR A 42 14.31 0.87 -1.28
C THR A 42 15.51 1.78 -1.44
N THR A 43 16.19 1.69 -2.58
CA THR A 43 17.37 2.49 -2.90
C THR A 43 16.99 3.91 -3.36
N PRO A 44 17.90 4.88 -3.29
CA PRO A 44 17.72 6.16 -3.97
C PRO A 44 17.61 5.97 -5.50
N GLY A 45 16.80 6.80 -6.15
CA GLY A 45 16.55 6.77 -7.60
C GLY A 45 15.07 6.99 -7.95
N ASP A 46 14.78 7.06 -9.25
CA ASP A 46 13.42 7.16 -9.77
C ASP A 46 12.71 5.81 -9.68
N LYS A 47 11.53 5.83 -9.05
CA LYS A 47 10.73 4.64 -8.79
C LYS A 47 9.26 4.90 -9.03
N LEU A 48 8.58 3.86 -9.51
CA LEU A 48 7.14 3.79 -9.65
C LEU A 48 6.54 3.16 -8.40
N VAL A 49 5.60 3.84 -7.76
CA VAL A 49 4.95 3.38 -6.54
C VAL A 49 3.58 2.85 -6.88
N LYS A 50 3.31 1.57 -6.63
CA LYS A 50 1.98 0.98 -6.70
C LYS A 50 1.47 0.79 -5.28
N ILE A 51 0.39 1.46 -4.93
CA ILE A 51 -0.27 1.29 -3.65
C ILE A 51 -1.54 0.48 -3.88
N ASN A 52 -1.63 -0.64 -3.18
CA ASN A 52 -2.86 -1.38 -3.01
C ASN A 52 -3.34 -1.20 -1.57
N ALA A 53 -4.64 -1.04 -1.39
CA ALA A 53 -5.18 -1.01 -0.05
C ALA A 53 -6.55 -1.65 -0.02
N THR A 54 -6.74 -2.41 1.04
CA THR A 54 -7.93 -3.16 1.28
C THR A 54 -8.45 -2.78 2.66
N LYS A 55 -9.75 -2.58 2.76
CA LYS A 55 -10.41 -2.26 4.02
C LYS A 55 -11.04 -3.52 4.57
N VAL A 56 -10.75 -3.86 5.82
CA VAL A 56 -11.52 -4.88 6.54
C VAL A 56 -12.95 -4.37 6.68
N VAL A 57 -13.88 -4.99 5.96
CA VAL A 57 -15.32 -4.67 5.98
C VAL A 57 -16.11 -5.65 6.85
N GLY A 58 -15.47 -6.70 7.34
CA GLY A 58 -16.05 -7.64 8.27
C GLY A 58 -15.08 -8.76 8.61
N GLN A 59 -15.51 -9.66 9.50
CA GLN A 59 -14.78 -10.88 9.82
C GLN A 59 -15.71 -12.07 9.58
N LYS A 60 -15.17 -13.12 8.95
CA LYS A 60 -15.90 -14.36 8.68
C LYS A 60 -15.14 -15.52 9.29
N LYS A 61 -15.87 -16.47 9.89
CA LYS A 61 -15.26 -17.74 10.30
C LYS A 61 -14.82 -18.52 9.06
N THR A 62 -13.56 -18.91 9.02
CA THR A 62 -13.00 -19.77 7.96
C THR A 62 -13.73 -21.12 7.86
N TYR A 63 -14.18 -21.65 9.00
CA TYR A 63 -14.87 -22.92 9.15
C TYR A 63 -16.14 -22.80 9.99
N ASN A 64 -17.10 -23.69 9.74
CA ASN A 64 -18.35 -23.80 10.52
C ASN A 64 -18.14 -24.53 11.87
N THR A 65 -17.00 -24.32 12.53
CA THR A 65 -16.67 -24.91 13.84
C THR A 65 -16.55 -23.82 14.92
N PRO A 66 -16.76 -24.16 16.21
CA PRO A 66 -16.64 -23.20 17.31
C PRO A 66 -15.25 -22.55 17.41
N ASP A 67 -14.20 -23.35 17.18
CA ASP A 67 -12.78 -22.98 17.24
C ASP A 67 -12.20 -22.43 15.92
N SER A 68 -13.05 -22.02 14.97
CA SER A 68 -12.53 -21.50 13.70
C SER A 68 -11.81 -20.16 13.90
N PRO A 69 -10.63 -19.96 13.27
CA PRO A 69 -10.06 -18.63 13.12
C PRO A 69 -11.03 -17.70 12.38
N MET A 70 -10.98 -16.43 12.73
CA MET A 70 -11.67 -15.35 12.01
C MET A 70 -10.75 -14.89 10.89
N GLU A 71 -11.24 -14.93 9.65
CA GLU A 71 -10.61 -14.29 8.50
C GLU A 71 -11.21 -12.91 8.30
N ASP A 72 -10.34 -11.93 8.13
CA ASP A 72 -10.74 -10.58 7.77
C ASP A 72 -11.26 -10.56 6.32
N ILE A 73 -12.52 -10.18 6.15
CA ILE A 73 -13.08 -9.87 4.83
C ILE A 73 -12.55 -8.50 4.45
N VAL A 74 -11.57 -8.52 3.54
CA VAL A 74 -10.97 -7.30 3.01
C VAL A 74 -11.62 -6.92 1.68
N GLN A 75 -11.88 -5.63 1.47
CA GLN A 75 -12.42 -5.07 0.23
C GLN A 75 -11.44 -4.07 -0.36
N GLU A 76 -11.09 -4.22 -1.64
CA GLU A 76 -10.24 -3.25 -2.34
C GLU A 76 -10.94 -1.88 -2.44
N ILE A 77 -10.28 -0.85 -1.92
CA ILE A 77 -10.79 0.53 -1.86
C ILE A 77 -9.98 1.49 -2.73
N ILE A 78 -8.87 1.02 -3.31
CA ILE A 78 -7.96 1.81 -4.14
C ILE A 78 -8.31 1.67 -5.62
N PRO A 79 -8.38 2.78 -6.39
CA PRO A 79 -8.57 2.72 -7.82
C PRO A 79 -7.32 2.21 -8.56
N PRO A 80 -7.49 1.64 -9.77
CA PRO A 80 -6.39 1.08 -10.54
C PRO A 80 -5.31 2.11 -10.91
N LYS A 81 -5.61 3.42 -10.93
CA LYS A 81 -4.66 4.53 -11.16
C LYS A 81 -3.53 4.61 -10.12
N TYR A 82 -3.68 3.94 -8.98
CA TYR A 82 -2.65 3.86 -7.94
C TYR A 82 -2.08 2.45 -7.80
N ASN A 83 -2.59 1.45 -8.52
CA ASN A 83 -2.16 0.05 -8.44
C ASN A 83 -1.75 -0.50 -9.82
N GLN A 84 -2.68 -1.10 -10.57
CA GLN A 84 -2.40 -1.72 -11.87
C GLN A 84 -1.86 -0.74 -12.92
N LYS A 85 -2.43 0.46 -12.97
CA LYS A 85 -2.01 1.57 -13.83
C LYS A 85 -1.45 2.66 -12.95
N SER A 86 -0.51 2.33 -12.07
CA SER A 86 0.02 3.36 -11.20
C SER A 86 0.68 4.46 -12.02
N GLU A 87 0.29 5.70 -11.73
CA GLU A 87 0.88 6.92 -12.26
C GLU A 87 1.69 7.66 -11.17
N LEU A 88 1.95 6.99 -10.04
CA LEU A 88 2.71 7.55 -8.92
C LEU A 88 4.21 7.33 -9.14
N ASN A 89 4.90 8.31 -9.69
CA ASN A 89 6.36 8.32 -9.77
C ASN A 89 6.93 9.10 -8.59
N VAL A 90 7.88 8.50 -7.88
CA VAL A 90 8.62 9.14 -6.80
C VAL A 90 10.11 9.02 -7.03
N THR A 91 10.82 10.12 -6.85
CA THR A 91 12.28 10.12 -6.82
C THR A 91 12.72 10.01 -5.36
N VAL A 92 13.21 8.84 -4.97
CA VAL A 92 13.76 8.62 -3.63
C VAL A 92 15.15 9.22 -3.58
N LYS A 93 15.39 10.16 -2.67
CA LYS A 93 16.73 10.73 -2.45
C LYS A 93 17.40 10.06 -1.25
N GLU A 94 18.73 10.01 -1.23
CA GLU A 94 19.49 9.43 -0.10
C GLU A 94 19.13 10.10 1.24
N ASP A 95 18.91 11.41 1.24
CA ASP A 95 18.50 12.17 2.42
C ASP A 95 16.97 12.16 2.69
N ALA A 96 16.15 11.78 1.71
CA ALA A 96 14.69 11.89 1.80
C ALA A 96 14.01 10.54 1.60
N THR A 97 13.89 9.82 2.70
CA THR A 97 13.19 8.53 2.74
C THR A 97 11.76 8.63 3.26
N SER A 98 11.24 9.80 3.65
CA SER A 98 9.85 9.96 4.10
C SER A 98 8.93 10.55 3.03
N HIS A 99 7.81 9.91 2.71
CA HIS A 99 6.82 10.46 1.77
C HIS A 99 5.40 10.06 2.15
N ASP A 100 4.51 11.04 2.26
CA ASP A 100 3.12 10.80 2.57
C ASP A 100 2.29 10.73 1.28
N PHE A 101 1.45 9.70 1.17
CA PHE A 101 0.57 9.48 0.03
C PHE A 101 -0.87 9.78 0.42
N THR A 102 -1.50 10.72 -0.29
CA THR A 102 -2.93 10.99 -0.16
C THR A 102 -3.64 10.39 -1.36
N LEU A 103 -4.40 9.33 -1.12
CA LEU A 103 -5.14 8.60 -2.11
C LEU A 103 -6.62 8.97 -2.08
N GLU A 104 -7.25 8.86 -3.23
CA GLU A 104 -8.69 9.00 -3.39
C GLU A 104 -9.29 7.64 -3.75
N GLY A 105 -10.34 7.23 -3.02
CA GLY A 105 -11.00 5.95 -3.26
C GLY A 105 -11.81 5.94 -4.56
N LYS A 106 -12.22 4.74 -5.02
CA LYS A 106 -13.27 4.66 -6.05
C LYS A 106 -14.55 5.27 -5.47
N LYS A 107 -15.07 6.30 -6.15
CA LYS A 107 -16.38 6.91 -5.88
C LYS A 107 -17.52 6.00 -6.34
#